data_AF-A0A8S3WEI0-F1
#
_entry.id   AF-A0A8S3WEI0-F1
#
_cell.length_a   1.000
_cell.length_b   1.000
_cell.length_c   1.000
_cell.angle_alpha   90.00
_cell.angle_beta   90.00
_cell.angle_gamma   90.00
#
_symmetry.space_group_name_H-M   'P 1'
#
loop_
_entity.id
_entity.type
_entity.pdbx_description
1 polymer ?
#
loop_
_entity_poly.entity_id
_entity_poly.type
_entity_poly.pdbx_seq_one_letter_code
_entity_poly.pdbx_strand_id
1 'polypeptide(L)'
;MGPGLVAVSGRSVLEAGWRGRVPVAAHTGAVFPGETVPMLVPDPHNAEILAQAISHDKLFGLLCPDESGTMVSGYGVLCEVFEAGQGEGAFGGVGEHR
;
A
#
# COMPACT_ATOMS: atom_id res chain seq x y z
N MET A 1 -12.28 -1.27 7.42
CA MET A 1 -11.96 -2.26 6.38
C MET A 1 -13.19 -3.12 6.22
N GLY A 2 -13.83 -3.14 5.04
CA GLY A 2 -15.06 -3.90 4.82
C GLY A 2 -14.81 -5.40 4.61
N PRO A 3 -15.85 -6.22 4.39
CA PRO A 3 -15.77 -7.69 4.26
C PRO A 3 -15.04 -8.20 3.00
N GLY A 4 -14.40 -7.34 2.22
CA GLY A 4 -13.82 -7.68 0.91
C GLY A 4 -12.31 -7.96 0.91
N LEU A 5 -11.64 -7.91 2.06
CA LEU A 5 -10.21 -8.24 2.14
C LEU A 5 -10.00 -9.74 2.26
N VAL A 6 -9.04 -10.26 1.50
CA VAL A 6 -8.64 -11.66 1.51
C VAL A 6 -7.18 -11.75 1.91
N ALA A 7 -6.86 -12.76 2.73
CA ALA A 7 -5.49 -13.03 3.14
C ALA A 7 -4.60 -13.33 1.93
N VAL A 8 -3.43 -12.70 1.91
CA VAL A 8 -2.38 -12.93 0.92
C VAL A 8 -1.36 -13.88 1.54
N SER A 9 -1.16 -15.05 0.93
CA SER A 9 -0.37 -16.14 1.50
C SER A 9 1.08 -16.15 1.02
N GLY A 10 2.01 -16.51 1.91
CA GLY A 10 3.46 -16.64 1.65
C GLY A 10 4.25 -15.43 2.15
N ARG A 11 5.53 -15.62 2.48
CA ARG A 11 6.36 -14.65 3.21
C ARG A 11 7.59 -14.22 2.43
N SER A 12 7.89 -12.93 2.42
CA SER A 12 9.14 -12.38 1.88
C SER A 12 10.09 -12.00 3.02
N VAL A 13 11.15 -12.80 3.22
CA VAL A 13 12.21 -12.50 4.21
C VAL A 13 13.38 -11.87 3.50
N LEU A 14 13.68 -10.62 3.84
CA LEU A 14 14.80 -9.88 3.28
C LEU A 14 15.96 -9.87 4.28
N GLU A 15 17.14 -10.23 3.79
CA GLU A 15 18.37 -10.19 4.58
C GLU A 15 18.93 -8.77 4.71
N ALA A 16 19.67 -8.53 5.79
CA ALA A 16 20.36 -7.25 5.98
C ALA A 16 21.30 -6.96 4.79
N GLY A 17 21.21 -5.74 4.26
CA GLY A 17 21.99 -5.34 3.08
C GLY A 17 21.39 -5.73 1.74
N TRP A 18 20.17 -6.31 1.73
CA TRP A 18 19.42 -6.53 0.49
C TRP A 18 19.30 -5.24 -0.34
N ARG A 19 19.44 -5.39 -1.66
CA ARG A 19 19.28 -4.31 -2.65
C ARG A 19 18.36 -4.79 -3.75
N GLY A 20 17.30 -4.03 -4.01
CA GLY A 20 16.38 -4.32 -5.11
C GLY A 20 15.49 -3.12 -5.40
N ARG A 21 14.46 -3.35 -6.20
CA ARG A 21 13.47 -2.33 -6.58
C ARG A 21 12.10 -2.81 -6.15
N VAL A 22 11.34 -1.92 -5.55
CA VAL A 22 9.93 -2.14 -5.19
C VAL A 22 9.12 -0.90 -5.60
N PRO A 23 7.82 -1.05 -5.90
CA PRO A 23 6.93 0.10 -5.99
C PRO A 23 6.88 0.85 -4.66
N VAL A 24 6.68 2.15 -4.71
CA VAL A 24 6.65 3.01 -3.53
C VAL A 24 5.41 3.89 -3.53
N ALA A 25 4.83 4.09 -2.35
CA ALA A 25 3.75 5.04 -2.11
C ALA A 25 4.19 6.08 -1.06
N ALA A 26 3.81 7.34 -1.28
CA ALA A 26 4.02 8.39 -0.31
C ALA A 26 2.93 8.29 0.78
N HIS A 27 3.35 8.29 2.04
CA HIS A 27 2.44 8.26 3.19
C HIS A 27 2.42 9.62 3.89
N THR A 28 1.31 9.96 4.56
CA THR A 28 1.15 11.26 5.23
C THR A 28 1.81 11.32 6.62
N GLY A 29 2.40 10.22 7.08
CA GLY A 29 3.07 10.14 8.38
C GLY A 29 4.16 9.07 8.41
N ALA A 30 4.96 9.08 9.49
CA ALA A 30 5.96 8.06 9.71
C ALA A 30 5.31 6.72 10.04
N VAL A 31 5.87 5.65 9.49
CA VAL A 31 5.49 4.26 9.78
C VAL A 31 6.73 3.54 10.28
N PHE A 32 6.56 2.73 11.31
CA PHE A 32 7.65 1.94 11.90
C PHE A 32 7.51 0.45 11.58
N PRO A 33 8.62 -0.31 11.52
CA PRO A 33 8.57 -1.75 11.36
C PRO A 33 7.70 -2.43 12.43
N GLY A 34 6.80 -3.31 12.00
CA GLY A 34 5.85 -4.00 12.86
C GLY A 34 4.49 -3.32 12.98
N GLU A 35 4.33 -2.10 12.46
CA GLU A 35 3.02 -1.45 12.39
C GLU A 35 2.17 -1.98 11.24
N THR A 36 0.87 -2.12 11.50
CA THR A 36 -0.12 -2.44 10.47
C THR A 36 -0.67 -1.14 9.88
N VAL A 37 -0.51 -0.95 8.58
CA VAL A 37 -0.97 0.24 7.87
C VAL A 37 -2.17 -0.11 6.97
N PRO A 38 -3.40 0.32 7.31
CA PRO A 38 -4.52 0.21 6.39
C PRO A 38 -4.37 1.23 5.27
N MET A 39 -4.52 0.81 4.02
CA MET A 39 -4.42 1.69 2.86
C MET A 39 -5.64 1.56 1.95
N LEU A 40 -6.09 2.71 1.43
CA LEU A 40 -7.02 2.80 0.32
C LEU A 40 -6.28 3.37 -0.88
N VAL A 41 -6.36 2.69 -2.02
CA VAL A 41 -5.74 3.12 -3.27
C VAL A 41 -6.87 3.46 -4.25
N PRO A 42 -7.33 4.72 -4.28
CA PRO A 42 -8.51 5.12 -5.05
C PRO A 42 -8.22 5.26 -6.55
N ASP A 43 -6.96 5.53 -6.92
CA ASP A 43 -6.55 5.66 -8.30
C ASP A 43 -6.37 4.25 -8.93
N PRO A 44 -7.11 3.92 -10.01
CA PRO A 44 -7.07 2.59 -10.61
C PRO A 44 -5.69 2.20 -11.16
N HIS A 45 -4.93 3.16 -11.68
CA HIS A 45 -3.61 2.90 -12.24
C HIS A 45 -2.60 2.51 -11.14
N ASN A 46 -2.59 3.27 -10.04
CA ASN A 46 -1.79 2.94 -8.86
C ASN A 46 -2.21 1.62 -8.22
N ALA A 47 -3.52 1.34 -8.19
CA ALA A 47 -4.05 0.08 -7.69
C ALA A 47 -3.57 -1.12 -8.53
N GLU A 48 -3.50 -0.98 -9.85
CA GLU A 48 -2.97 -2.00 -10.75
C GLU A 48 -1.47 -2.26 -10.53
N ILE A 49 -0.66 -1.20 -10.37
CA ILE A 49 0.77 -1.33 -10.07
C ILE A 49 0.98 -2.10 -8.75
N LEU A 50 0.23 -1.75 -7.70
CA LEU A 50 0.32 -2.44 -6.42
C LEU A 50 -0.21 -3.87 -6.51
N ALA A 51 -1.28 -4.13 -7.26
CA ALA A 51 -1.79 -5.49 -7.47
C ALA A 51 -0.77 -6.41 -8.14
N GLN A 52 -0.02 -5.89 -9.13
CA GLN A 52 1.09 -6.62 -9.75
C GLN A 52 2.18 -6.90 -8.71
N ALA A 53 2.58 -5.90 -7.92
CA ALA A 53 3.59 -6.05 -6.87
C ALA A 53 3.19 -7.10 -5.81
N ILE A 54 1.91 -7.11 -5.43
CA ILE A 54 1.31 -8.07 -4.50
C ILE A 54 1.38 -9.49 -5.05
N SER A 55 1.15 -9.64 -6.36
CA SER A 55 1.14 -10.95 -7.01
C SER A 55 2.53 -11.57 -7.14
N HIS A 56 3.59 -10.74 -7.20
CA HIS A 56 4.96 -11.20 -7.32
C HIS A 56 5.62 -11.41 -5.95
N ASP A 57 5.91 -10.31 -5.25
CA ASP A 57 6.76 -10.33 -4.05
C ASP A 57 6.03 -9.87 -2.79
N LYS A 58 4.83 -9.28 -2.92
CA LYS A 58 4.04 -8.68 -1.81
C LYS A 58 4.70 -7.53 -1.10
N LEU A 59 5.77 -7.01 -1.68
CA LEU A 59 6.55 -5.95 -1.12
C LEU A 59 6.27 -4.65 -1.84
N PHE A 60 6.08 -3.60 -1.06
CA PHE A 60 6.11 -2.22 -1.51
C PHE A 60 6.79 -1.37 -0.45
N GLY A 61 7.24 -0.18 -0.84
CA GLY A 61 7.81 0.79 0.09
C GLY A 61 6.79 1.85 0.49
N LEU A 62 6.80 2.23 1.75
CA LEU A 62 6.20 3.49 2.22
C LEU A 62 7.30 4.50 2.47
N LEU A 63 7.22 5.62 1.76
CA LEU A 63 8.12 6.74 1.98
C LEU A 63 7.52 7.70 2.99
N CYS A 64 8.30 8.00 4.02
CA CYS A 64 7.93 8.99 5.03
C CYS A 64 8.12 10.39 4.45
N PRO A 65 7.27 11.36 4.81
CA PRO A 65 7.56 12.75 4.50
C PRO A 65 8.79 13.23 5.28
N ASP A 66 9.44 14.29 4.80
CA ASP A 66 10.45 15.00 5.58
C ASP A 66 9.85 15.72 6.79
N GLU A 67 10.70 16.27 7.65
CA GLU A 67 10.27 16.96 8.89
C GLU A 67 9.31 18.12 8.63
N SER A 68 9.34 18.70 7.42
CA SER A 68 8.44 19.77 6.99
C SER A 68 7.13 19.28 6.36
N GLY A 69 6.99 17.98 6.06
CA GLY A 69 5.81 17.45 5.39
C GLY A 69 5.71 17.85 3.91
N THR A 70 6.75 18.45 3.34
CA THR A 70 6.72 19.07 1.99
C THR A 70 7.43 18.21 0.96
N MET A 71 8.44 17.44 1.36
CA MET A 71 9.19 16.56 0.49
C MET A 71 9.13 15.11 0.97
N VAL A 72 9.43 14.21 0.05
CA VAL A 72 9.64 12.79 0.38
C VAL A 72 11.01 12.65 1.05
N SER A 73 11.06 12.01 2.21
CA SER A 73 12.32 11.76 2.92
C SER A 73 13.21 10.76 2.17
N GLY A 74 14.51 10.76 2.48
CA GLY A 74 15.48 9.79 1.93
C GLY A 74 15.38 8.39 2.54
N TYR A 75 14.41 8.15 3.43
CA TYR A 75 14.18 6.87 4.08
C TYR A 75 12.70 6.47 4.02
N GLY A 76 12.45 5.21 4.33
CA GLY A 76 11.11 4.66 4.35
C GLY A 76 11.13 3.27 4.96
N VAL A 77 9.99 2.61 4.87
CA VAL A 77 9.84 1.23 5.35
C VAL A 77 9.40 0.33 4.22
N LEU A 78 9.86 -0.92 4.26
CA LEU A 78 9.32 -1.98 3.42
C LEU A 78 8.10 -2.58 4.12
N CYS A 79 7.05 -2.73 3.35
CA CYS A 79 5.77 -3.25 3.80
C CYS A 79 5.48 -4.56 3.08
N GLU A 80 5.07 -5.56 3.85
CA GLU A 80 4.53 -6.82 3.35
C GLU A 80 3.00 -6.75 3.38
N VAL A 81 2.36 -7.05 2.24
CA VAL A 81 0.90 -7.11 2.15
C VAL A 81 0.43 -8.47 2.62
N PHE A 82 -0.29 -8.49 3.75
CA PHE A 82 -0.89 -9.72 4.30
C PHE A 82 -2.40 -9.85 4.01
N GLU A 83 -3.09 -8.76 3.66
CA GLU A 83 -4.49 -8.74 3.26
C GLU A 83 -4.71 -7.73 2.13
N ALA A 84 -5.47 -8.11 1.10
CA ALA A 84 -5.80 -7.25 -0.02
C ALA A 84 -7.21 -7.55 -0.56
N GLY A 85 -7.85 -6.55 -1.15
CA GLY A 85 -9.17 -6.70 -1.75
C GLY A 85 -9.54 -5.50 -2.61
N GLN A 86 -10.30 -5.76 -3.67
CA GLN A 86 -10.90 -4.68 -4.45
C GLN A 86 -12.22 -4.31 -3.78
N GLY A 87 -12.28 -3.14 -3.17
CA GLY A 87 -13.56 -2.60 -2.70
C GLY A 87 -14.43 -2.20 -3.89
N GLU A 88 -15.72 -2.52 -3.86
CA GLU A 88 -16.70 -1.70 -4.57
C GLU A 88 -16.68 -0.33 -3.89
N GLY A 89 -16.01 0.65 -4.50
CA GLY A 89 -15.91 1.99 -3.94
C GLY A 89 -17.30 2.56 -3.73
N ALA A 90 -17.61 2.92 -2.48
CA ALA A 90 -18.73 3.78 -2.13
C ALA A 90 -18.51 5.19 -2.72
N PHE A 91 -18.72 5.33 -4.03
CA PHE A 91 -18.99 6.60 -4.67
C PHE A 91 -20.52 6.71 -4.80
N GLY A 92 -21.07 7.80 -4.27
CA GLY A 92 -22.49 7.99 -4.04
C GLY A 92 -23.36 7.64 -5.24
N GLY A 93 -24.35 6.77 -4.99
CA GLY A 93 -25.55 6.73 -5.81
C GLY A 93 -26.24 8.08 -5.71
N VAL A 94 -25.99 8.95 -6.69
CA VAL A 94 -26.97 9.97 -7.03
C VAL A 94 -28.11 9.19 -7.66
N GLY A 95 -29.20 9.05 -6.92
CA GLY A 95 -30.42 8.45 -7.42
C GLY A 95 -30.87 9.20 -8.68
N GLU A 96 -30.90 8.50 -9.80
CA GLU A 96 -31.66 8.93 -10.96
C GLU A 96 -33.07 8.36 -10.79
N HIS A 97 -33.96 9.23 -10.30
CA HIS A 97 -35.40 9.00 -10.33
C HIS A 97 -35.84 8.85 -11.80
N ARG A 98 -36.41 7.69 -12.12
CA ARG A 98 -37.47 7.56 -13.12
C ARG A 98 -38.76 7.22 -12.43
#